data_AF-A0A397XZC7-F1
#
_entry.id   AF-A0A397XZC7-F1
#
_cell.length_a   1.000
_cell.length_b   1.000
_cell.length_c   1.000
_cell.angle_alpha   90.00
_cell.angle_beta   90.00
_cell.angle_gamma   90.00
#
_symmetry.space_group_name_H-M   'P 1'
#
loop_
_entity.id
_entity.type
_entity.pdbx_description
1 polymer ?
#
loop_
_entity_poly.entity_id
_entity_poly.type
_entity_poly.pdbx_seq_one_letter_code
_entity_poly.pdbx_strand_id
1 'polypeptide(L)'
;MKMNFSTMLIAFTLTVLMVVSSVHCQTIETAPGTFAQDEPLDTLCFNPCSDKLGDKECKTICLNKAYKDGSCIGFGIPPTSKYCCCTK
;
A
#
# COMPACT_ATOMS: atom_id res chain seq x y z
N MET A 1 41.23 -0.55 -19.44
CA MET A 1 40.16 0.44 -19.73
C MET A 1 40.23 1.51 -18.64
N LYS A 2 40.73 2.72 -18.96
CA LYS A 2 40.91 3.80 -17.98
C LYS A 2 39.58 4.54 -17.84
N MET A 3 38.84 4.25 -16.78
CA MET A 3 37.54 4.86 -16.55
C MET A 3 37.76 6.29 -16.04
N ASN A 4 37.28 7.27 -16.79
CA ASN A 4 37.43 8.69 -16.43
C ASN A 4 36.64 8.98 -15.15
N PHE A 5 37.12 9.93 -14.33
CA PHE A 5 36.49 10.29 -13.05
C PHE A 5 34.99 10.64 -13.22
N SER A 6 34.63 11.35 -14.30
CA SER A 6 33.24 11.63 -14.65
C SER A 6 32.41 10.37 -14.90
N THR A 7 32.99 9.34 -15.52
CA THR A 7 32.32 8.05 -15.76
C THR A 7 32.09 7.29 -14.46
N MET A 8 33.01 7.38 -13.50
CA MET A 8 32.82 6.78 -12.16
C MET A 8 31.71 7.49 -11.37
N LEU A 9 31.62 8.82 -11.45
CA LEU A 9 30.55 9.58 -10.81
C LEU A 9 29.18 9.22 -11.40
N ILE A 10 29.08 9.09 -12.72
CA ILE A 10 27.84 8.68 -13.40
C ILE A 10 27.45 7.25 -12.99
N ALA A 11 28.41 6.32 -12.93
CA ALA A 11 28.14 4.96 -12.47
C ALA A 11 27.64 4.95 -11.02
N PHE A 12 28.25 5.76 -10.15
CA PHE A 12 27.86 5.86 -8.74
C PHE A 12 26.47 6.47 -8.56
N THR A 13 26.11 7.52 -9.30
CA THR A 13 24.78 8.11 -9.21
C THR A 13 23.70 7.16 -9.72
N LEU A 14 23.97 6.42 -10.81
CA LEU A 14 23.05 5.42 -11.34
C LEU A 14 22.82 4.24 -10.39
N THR A 15 23.89 3.74 -9.74
CA THR A 15 23.74 2.65 -8.76
C THR A 15 22.97 3.11 -7.53
N VAL A 16 23.23 4.32 -7.02
CA VAL A 16 22.47 4.89 -5.90
C VAL A 16 20.99 5.06 -6.26
N LEU A 17 20.66 5.58 -7.44
CA LEU A 17 19.27 5.73 -7.91
C LEU A 17 18.53 4.40 -8.02
N MET A 18 19.20 3.35 -8.54
CA MET A 18 18.60 2.02 -8.61
C MET A 18 18.35 1.43 -7.21
N VAL A 19 19.29 1.59 -6.28
CA VAL A 19 19.15 1.10 -4.90
C VAL A 19 18.00 1.82 -4.18
N VAL A 20 17.91 3.15 -4.29
CA VAL A 20 16.82 3.93 -3.68
C VAL A 20 15.45 3.55 -4.27
N SER A 21 15.39 3.25 -5.58
CA SER A 21 14.18 2.77 -6.25
C SER A 21 13.77 1.37 -5.77
N SER A 22 14.73 0.46 -5.57
CA SER A 22 14.43 -0.87 -5.02
C SER A 22 13.93 -0.82 -3.59
N VAL A 23 14.41 0.12 -2.77
CA VAL A 23 13.94 0.28 -1.38
C VAL A 23 12.51 0.84 -1.33
N HIS A 24 12.12 1.73 -2.26
CA HIS A 24 10.73 2.19 -2.37
C HIS A 24 9.77 1.11 -2.90
N CYS A 25 10.26 0.14 -3.67
CA CYS A 25 9.45 -0.97 -4.20
C CYS A 25 9.43 -2.23 -3.32
N GLN A 26 10.22 -2.30 -2.24
CA GLN A 26 10.35 -3.53 -1.44
C GLN A 26 9.52 -3.61 -0.15
N THR A 27 8.57 -2.72 0.12
CA THR A 27 7.69 -2.93 1.29
C THR A 27 6.30 -2.31 1.14
N ILE A 28 5.56 -2.73 0.13
CA ILE A 28 4.20 -3.17 0.43
C ILE A 28 4.34 -4.68 0.54
N GLU A 29 4.71 -5.16 1.72
CA GLU A 29 4.31 -6.48 2.14
C GLU A 29 2.78 -6.48 2.08
N THR A 30 2.28 -6.83 0.91
CA THR A 30 0.98 -7.46 0.81
C THR A 30 1.21 -8.78 1.52
N ALA A 31 1.17 -8.77 2.86
CA ALA A 31 0.79 -9.96 3.57
C ALA A 31 -0.57 -10.29 2.96
N PRO A 32 -0.72 -11.39 2.19
CA PRO A 32 -2.03 -11.89 1.92
C PRO A 32 -2.54 -12.34 3.29
N GLY A 33 -3.16 -11.41 4.03
CA GLY A 33 -4.14 -11.81 5.01
C GLY A 33 -5.04 -12.77 4.26
N THR A 34 -5.21 -13.97 4.78
CA THR A 34 -6.14 -14.96 4.26
C THR A 34 -7.54 -14.35 4.32
N PHE A 35 -7.87 -13.54 3.31
CA PHE A 35 -9.23 -13.14 3.02
C PHE A 35 -9.96 -14.46 2.79
N ALA A 36 -11.03 -14.68 3.56
CA ALA A 36 -11.94 -15.79 3.29
C ALA A 36 -12.30 -15.74 1.80
N GLN A 37 -12.22 -16.88 1.11
CA GLN A 37 -12.33 -17.01 -0.35
C GLN A 37 -13.68 -16.55 -0.94
N ASP A 38 -14.57 -15.99 -0.11
CA ASP A 38 -15.90 -15.49 -0.45
C ASP A 38 -16.02 -13.96 -0.45
N GLU A 39 -14.96 -13.20 -0.13
CA GLU A 39 -15.00 -11.74 -0.33
C GLU A 39 -14.94 -11.42 -1.83
N PRO A 40 -15.89 -10.63 -2.37
CA PRO A 40 -15.91 -10.31 -3.78
C PRO A 40 -14.58 -9.67 -4.18
N LEU A 41 -14.02 -10.09 -5.32
CA LEU A 41 -12.83 -9.49 -5.98
C LEU A 41 -12.92 -7.96 -6.20
N ASP A 42 -14.05 -7.35 -5.84
CA ASP A 42 -14.37 -5.93 -5.94
C ASP A 42 -14.18 -5.14 -4.63
N THR A 43 -13.80 -5.80 -3.53
CA THR A 43 -13.49 -5.15 -2.25
C THR A 43 -11.99 -5.17 -1.98
N LEU A 44 -11.38 -3.99 -1.81
CA LEU A 44 -9.97 -3.86 -1.42
C LEU A 44 -9.87 -3.32 0.00
N CYS A 45 -9.42 -4.13 0.94
CA CYS A 45 -9.15 -3.71 2.31
C CYS A 45 -7.67 -3.43 2.55
N PHE A 46 -7.36 -2.28 3.13
CA PHE A 46 -6.01 -1.86 3.52
C PHE A 46 -6.06 -1.01 4.79
N ASN A 47 -4.91 -0.87 5.46
CA ASN A 47 -4.69 -0.10 6.69
C ASN A 47 -5.68 -0.34 7.84
N PRO A 48 -5.18 -0.55 9.07
CA PRO A 48 -6.06 -0.56 10.23
C PRO A 48 -6.70 0.82 10.41
N CYS A 49 -8.00 0.83 10.65
CA CYS A 49 -8.70 2.03 11.07
C CYS A 49 -8.26 2.43 12.48
N SER A 50 -8.25 3.73 12.73
CA SER A 50 -7.79 4.34 13.99
C SER A 50 -8.55 5.62 14.24
N ASP A 51 -8.31 6.30 15.38
CA ASP A 51 -8.91 7.61 15.67
C ASP A 51 -8.60 8.68 14.60
N LYS A 52 -7.53 8.47 13.80
CA LYS A 52 -7.13 9.35 12.69
C LYS A 52 -7.58 8.86 11.31
N LEU A 53 -8.03 7.61 11.22
CA LEU A 53 -8.45 6.98 9.98
C LEU A 53 -9.80 6.31 10.23
N GLY A 54 -10.85 7.13 10.22
CA GLY A 54 -12.24 6.70 10.33
C GLY A 54 -12.88 6.49 8.96
N ASP A 55 -14.19 6.26 8.96
CA ASP A 55 -14.97 6.00 7.74
C ASP A 55 -14.86 7.14 6.70
N LYS A 56 -14.82 8.39 7.16
CA LYS A 56 -14.75 9.56 6.27
C LYS A 56 -13.41 9.63 5.54
N GLU A 57 -12.33 9.38 6.26
CA GLU A 57 -10.97 9.34 5.74
C GLU A 57 -10.79 8.13 4.82
N CYS A 58 -11.29 6.97 5.22
CA CYS A 58 -11.30 5.76 4.41
C CYS A 58 -12.00 5.99 3.08
N LYS A 59 -13.23 6.53 3.10
CA LYS A 59 -13.98 6.90 1.89
C LYS A 59 -13.19 7.84 0.99
N THR A 60 -12.56 8.87 1.55
CA THR A 60 -11.76 9.83 0.78
C THR A 60 -10.59 9.14 0.07
N ILE A 61 -9.90 8.22 0.76
CA ILE A 61 -8.79 7.45 0.16
C ILE A 61 -9.32 6.53 -0.95
N CYS A 62 -10.45 5.86 -0.74
CA CYS A 62 -11.07 4.99 -1.72
C CYS A 62 -11.49 5.75 -2.99
N LEU A 63 -12.11 6.92 -2.83
CA LEU A 63 -12.46 7.79 -3.96
C LEU A 63 -11.21 8.25 -4.72
N ASN A 64 -10.14 8.62 -4.01
CA ASN A 64 -8.85 8.97 -4.65
C ASN A 64 -8.20 7.80 -5.42
N LYS A 65 -8.53 6.56 -5.05
CA LYS A 65 -8.10 5.33 -5.74
C LYS A 65 -9.09 4.86 -6.82
N ALA A 66 -10.08 5.69 -7.18
CA ALA A 66 -11.13 5.40 -8.17
C ALA A 66 -12.10 4.25 -7.79
N TYR A 67 -12.32 4.01 -6.50
CA TYR A 67 -13.42 3.20 -6.00
C TYR A 67 -14.67 4.06 -5.76
N LYS A 68 -15.87 3.47 -5.71
CA LYS A 68 -17.14 4.20 -5.49
C LYS A 68 -17.34 4.62 -4.04
N ASP A 69 -16.92 3.78 -3.09
CA ASP A 69 -17.10 4.04 -1.68
C ASP A 69 -16.01 3.36 -0.84
N GLY A 70 -16.02 3.60 0.47
CA GLY A 70 -15.15 2.91 1.42
C GLY A 70 -15.50 3.18 2.88
N SER A 71 -15.33 2.18 3.73
CA SER A 71 -15.64 2.24 5.17
C SER A 71 -14.76 1.33 6.01
N CYS A 72 -14.76 1.55 7.32
CA CYS A 72 -14.02 0.78 8.30
C CYS A 72 -14.79 -0.49 8.71
N ILE A 73 -14.37 -1.63 8.18
CA ILE A 73 -15.01 -2.93 8.43
C ILE A 73 -14.26 -3.67 9.54
N GLY A 74 -15.01 -4.18 10.53
CA GLY A 74 -14.47 -4.98 11.63
C GLY A 74 -14.33 -6.44 11.25
N PHE A 75 -13.16 -7.04 11.55
CA PHE A 75 -12.89 -8.45 11.30
C PHE A 75 -12.85 -9.23 12.62
N GLY A 76 -13.48 -10.41 12.62
CA GLY A 76 -13.57 -11.31 13.79
C GLY A 76 -14.86 -11.16 14.60
N ILE A 77 -15.13 -12.15 15.46
CA ILE A 77 -16.26 -12.17 16.40
C ILE A 77 -15.70 -12.42 17.81
N PRO A 78 -15.69 -11.42 18.71
CA PRO A 78 -15.98 -10.01 18.47
C PRO A 78 -14.90 -9.33 17.59
N PRO A 79 -15.22 -8.23 16.89
CA PRO A 79 -14.25 -7.56 16.02
C PRO A 79 -13.13 -6.94 16.86
N THR A 80 -11.92 -7.46 16.72
CA THR A 80 -10.73 -6.99 17.45
C THR A 80 -9.96 -5.91 16.68
N SER A 81 -10.14 -5.86 15.37
CA SER A 81 -9.52 -4.89 14.48
C SER A 81 -10.50 -4.46 13.39
N LYS A 82 -10.38 -3.19 12.98
CA LYS A 82 -11.12 -2.63 11.85
C LYS A 82 -10.12 -2.24 10.77
N TYR A 83 -10.45 -2.47 9.51
CA TYR A 83 -9.63 -2.08 8.36
C TYR A 83 -10.46 -1.25 7.37
N CYS A 84 -9.81 -0.34 6.66
CA CYS A 84 -10.45 0.45 5.63
C CYS A 84 -10.67 -0.40 4.38
N CYS A 85 -11.91 -0.59 3.97
CA CYS A 85 -12.29 -1.38 2.81
C CYS A 85 -12.96 -0.51 1.76
N CYS A 86 -12.43 -0.53 0.54
CA CYS A 86 -13.01 0.15 -0.62
C CYS A 86 -13.90 -0.79 -1.42
N THR A 87 -14.97 -0.24 -1.99
CA THR A 87 -15.91 -0.98 -2.83
C THR A 87 -16.06 -0.27 -4.18
N LYS A 88 -16.00 -1.04 -5.28
CA LYS A 88 -16.10 -0.51 -6.65
C LYS A 88 -17.47 -0.04 -7.06
#